data_AF-A0A176W701-F1
#
_entry.id   AF-A0A176W701-F1
#
_cell.length_a   1.000
_cell.length_b   1.000
_cell.length_c   1.000
_cell.angle_alpha   90.00
_cell.angle_beta   90.00
_cell.angle_gamma   90.00
#
_symmetry.space_group_name_H-M   'P 1'
#
loop_
_entity.id
_entity.type
_entity.pdbx_description
1 polymer ?
#
loop_
_entity_poly.entity_id
_entity_poly.type
_entity_poly.pdbx_seq_one_letter_code
_entity_poly.pdbx_strand_id
1 'polypeptide(L)'
;MATKNISWAPDTGLPLPGKKLKAAASSSSQQPPSLWSKDKELQDGLYVPPADLKKQHTLRKKTVKDTAGAKWFDMPAVSLTPEMKREIQLLKMRNVLDPKRHYKANDSKEIPKYFQIGTVVEGAADFYSGRLTKKERKMSFADELLTDSSLKAYTKRKYSEIQEKHQDGGKKFWKKKVEKRKPSSQQGLSDVPYLSNISQETFQELYASDEYQKFVIPDEQKFVDKSKAQIFFQHEEVHWDNTNTNCTSS
;
A
#
# COMPACT_ATOMS: atom_id res chain seq x y z
N MET A 1 -28.49 -45.83 -30.01
CA MET A 1 -28.27 -44.52 -29.35
C MET A 1 -29.44 -44.27 -28.43
N ALA A 2 -29.22 -44.25 -27.11
CA ALA A 2 -30.29 -44.05 -26.13
C ALA A 2 -30.27 -42.60 -25.62
N THR A 3 -31.32 -41.84 -25.92
CA THR A 3 -31.53 -40.48 -25.40
C THR A 3 -32.14 -40.57 -24.00
N LYS A 4 -31.35 -40.23 -22.97
CA LYS A 4 -31.81 -40.17 -21.58
C LYS A 4 -32.53 -38.83 -21.36
N ASN A 5 -33.85 -38.84 -21.33
CA ASN A 5 -34.64 -37.65 -20.95
C ASN A 5 -34.47 -37.41 -19.44
N ILE A 6 -33.79 -36.31 -19.10
CA ILE A 6 -33.70 -35.83 -17.72
C ILE A 6 -34.76 -34.74 -17.55
N SER A 7 -35.86 -35.08 -16.89
CA SER A 7 -36.84 -34.11 -16.41
C SER A 7 -36.57 -33.82 -14.94
N TRP A 8 -36.21 -32.58 -14.62
CA TRP A 8 -36.15 -32.10 -13.24
C TRP A 8 -37.44 -31.34 -12.93
N ALA A 9 -38.13 -31.73 -11.85
CA ALA A 9 -39.22 -30.98 -11.27
C ALA A 9 -38.93 -30.81 -9.76
N PRO A 10 -38.96 -29.58 -9.22
CA PRO A 10 -38.79 -29.36 -7.80
C PRO A 10 -40.02 -29.86 -7.03
N ASP A 11 -39.78 -30.52 -5.91
CA ASP A 11 -40.81 -30.95 -4.96
C ASP A 11 -41.41 -29.73 -4.28
N THR A 12 -42.46 -29.18 -4.87
CA THR A 12 -43.29 -28.17 -4.24
C THR A 12 -44.26 -28.92 -3.34
N GLY A 13 -44.05 -28.95 -2.03
CA GLY A 13 -44.86 -29.67 -1.02
C GLY A 13 -46.33 -29.21 -0.90
N LEU A 14 -47.02 -29.07 -2.02
CA LEU A 14 -48.43 -28.76 -2.16
C LEU A 14 -49.21 -30.08 -2.30
N PRO A 15 -50.31 -30.27 -1.55
CA PRO A 15 -51.10 -31.48 -1.66
C PRO A 15 -51.81 -31.54 -3.01
N LEU A 16 -51.59 -32.64 -3.74
CA LEU A 16 -52.29 -32.93 -4.99
C LEU A 16 -53.81 -33.07 -4.74
N PRO A 17 -54.64 -32.55 -5.66
CA PRO A 17 -56.09 -32.61 -5.51
C PRO A 17 -56.58 -34.06 -5.66
N GLY A 18 -57.13 -34.65 -4.59
CA GLY A 18 -57.75 -35.98 -4.68
C GLY A 18 -57.91 -36.81 -3.41
N LYS A 19 -57.53 -36.34 -2.22
CA LYS A 19 -57.69 -37.13 -0.97
C LYS A 19 -58.68 -36.45 -0.01
N LYS A 20 -59.80 -37.12 0.29
CA LYS A 20 -60.81 -36.69 1.26
C LYS A 20 -60.27 -36.73 2.69
N LEU A 21 -60.56 -35.69 3.47
CA LEU A 21 -60.24 -35.59 4.89
C LEU A 21 -61.35 -36.21 5.76
N LYS A 22 -60.97 -36.99 6.77
CA LYS A 22 -61.85 -37.45 7.86
C LYS A 22 -61.69 -36.48 9.04
N ALA A 23 -62.78 -35.85 9.46
CA ALA A 23 -62.80 -34.94 10.61
C ALA A 23 -62.79 -35.73 11.93
N ALA A 24 -61.89 -35.35 12.83
CA ALA A 24 -61.99 -35.63 14.26
C ALA A 24 -61.61 -34.34 15.00
N ALA A 25 -62.57 -33.82 15.76
CA ALA A 25 -62.43 -32.64 16.57
C ALA A 25 -61.70 -32.97 17.88
N SER A 26 -60.72 -32.15 18.25
CA SER A 26 -60.38 -31.91 19.65
C SER A 26 -59.70 -30.55 19.80
N SER A 27 -60.32 -29.76 20.66
CA SER A 27 -59.97 -28.43 21.15
C SER A 27 -58.53 -28.30 21.66
N SER A 28 -57.82 -27.28 21.18
CA SER A 28 -56.78 -26.58 21.94
C SER A 28 -56.59 -25.19 21.36
N SER A 29 -56.91 -24.19 22.18
CA SER A 29 -56.72 -22.78 21.91
C SER A 29 -55.23 -22.42 21.92
N GLN A 30 -54.59 -22.42 20.77
CA GLN A 30 -53.33 -21.69 20.55
C GLN A 30 -53.37 -21.08 19.15
N GLN A 31 -53.32 -19.74 19.09
CA GLN A 31 -53.10 -19.02 17.84
C GLN A 31 -51.75 -19.48 17.25
N PRO A 32 -51.64 -19.72 15.93
CA PRO A 32 -50.36 -20.03 15.33
C PRO A 32 -49.40 -18.85 15.55
N PRO A 33 -48.14 -19.08 15.96
CA PRO A 33 -47.16 -18.01 15.98
C PRO A 33 -47.10 -17.39 14.59
N SER A 34 -47.25 -16.07 14.50
CA SER A 34 -47.22 -15.37 13.23
C SER A 34 -45.94 -15.75 12.49
N LEU A 35 -46.07 -16.40 11.34
CA LEU A 35 -44.98 -16.87 10.46
C LEU A 35 -44.16 -15.72 9.84
N TRP A 36 -44.25 -14.51 10.38
CA TRP A 36 -43.50 -13.34 9.97
C TRP A 36 -42.57 -12.94 11.09
N SER A 37 -41.74 -13.88 11.54
CA SER A 37 -40.51 -13.53 12.25
C SER A 37 -39.71 -12.60 11.35
N LYS A 38 -39.36 -11.46 11.91
CA LYS A 38 -38.71 -10.33 11.24
C LYS A 38 -37.20 -10.56 11.16
N ASP A 39 -36.80 -11.79 10.84
CA ASP A 39 -35.41 -12.22 10.84
C ASP A 39 -35.09 -12.79 9.46
N LYS A 40 -34.49 -11.93 8.63
CA LYS A 40 -33.85 -12.31 7.39
C LYS A 40 -32.51 -11.59 7.31
N GLU A 41 -31.58 -12.01 8.16
CA GLU A 41 -30.19 -12.10 7.70
C GLU A 41 -30.15 -13.18 6.61
N LEU A 42 -30.31 -12.77 5.35
CA LEU A 42 -30.03 -13.64 4.23
C LEU A 42 -28.51 -13.74 4.10
N GLN A 43 -27.95 -14.84 4.57
CA GLN A 43 -26.69 -15.35 4.06
C GLN A 43 -26.97 -15.92 2.65
N ASP A 44 -26.16 -15.48 1.68
CA ASP A 44 -26.15 -15.87 0.26
C ASP A 44 -27.42 -15.62 -0.57
N GLY A 45 -28.03 -14.43 -0.41
CA GLY A 45 -29.28 -14.06 -1.08
C GLY A 45 -29.16 -13.57 -2.53
N LEU A 46 -29.90 -14.20 -3.45
CA LEU A 46 -30.34 -13.59 -4.71
C LEU A 46 -30.86 -12.17 -4.41
N TYR A 47 -30.24 -11.15 -5.00
CA TYR A 47 -30.62 -9.76 -4.80
C TYR A 47 -32.05 -9.53 -5.29
N VAL A 48 -33.02 -9.52 -4.37
CA VAL A 48 -34.40 -9.11 -4.63
C VAL A 48 -34.50 -7.61 -4.33
N PRO A 49 -34.67 -6.74 -5.35
CA PRO A 49 -34.77 -5.31 -5.12
C PRO A 49 -35.97 -4.99 -4.20
N PRO A 50 -35.83 -4.06 -3.22
CA PRO A 50 -36.91 -3.72 -2.29
C PRO A 50 -38.19 -3.31 -3.04
N ALA A 51 -39.36 -3.77 -2.58
CA ALA A 51 -40.64 -3.45 -3.24
C ALA A 51 -41.02 -1.95 -3.18
N ASP A 52 -40.53 -1.22 -2.19
CA ASP A 52 -40.83 0.20 -2.02
C ASP A 52 -40.14 1.07 -3.08
N LEU A 53 -40.92 1.75 -3.93
CA LEU A 53 -40.42 2.63 -5.01
C LEU A 53 -39.46 3.71 -4.50
N LYS A 54 -39.70 4.27 -3.30
CA LYS A 54 -38.81 5.27 -2.68
C LYS A 54 -37.45 4.67 -2.32
N LYS A 55 -37.43 3.43 -1.78
CA LYS A 55 -36.19 2.71 -1.46
C LYS A 55 -35.46 2.29 -2.73
N GLN A 56 -36.19 1.90 -3.78
CA GLN A 56 -35.59 1.65 -5.09
C GLN A 56 -34.95 2.92 -5.66
N HIS A 57 -35.61 4.08 -5.59
CA HIS A 57 -35.06 5.32 -6.10
C HIS A 57 -33.84 5.80 -5.32
N THR A 58 -33.82 5.65 -3.98
CA THR A 58 -32.63 5.98 -3.17
C THR A 58 -31.48 5.00 -3.43
N LEU A 59 -31.75 3.70 -3.59
CA LEU A 59 -30.74 2.72 -3.99
C LEU A 59 -30.19 3.01 -5.39
N ARG A 60 -31.06 3.31 -6.37
CA ARG A 60 -30.66 3.72 -7.71
C ARG A 60 -29.77 4.95 -7.66
N LYS A 61 -30.14 5.99 -6.90
CA LYS A 61 -29.31 7.18 -6.68
C LYS A 61 -27.94 6.87 -6.07
N LYS A 62 -27.86 5.96 -5.10
CA LYS A 62 -26.59 5.51 -4.51
C LYS A 62 -25.74 4.70 -5.50
N THR A 63 -26.37 4.01 -6.45
CA THR A 63 -25.67 3.28 -7.52
C THR A 63 -25.32 4.13 -8.73
N VAL A 64 -25.83 5.38 -8.81
CA VAL A 64 -25.41 6.31 -9.88
C VAL A 64 -23.93 6.56 -9.65
N LYS A 65 -23.12 6.15 -10.62
CA LYS A 65 -21.68 6.29 -10.58
C LYS A 65 -21.34 7.77 -10.50
N ASP A 66 -20.43 8.13 -9.59
CA ASP A 66 -19.87 9.48 -9.52
C ASP A 66 -19.33 9.87 -10.89
N THR A 67 -19.91 10.93 -11.45
CA THR A 67 -19.74 11.29 -12.85
C THR A 67 -19.56 12.81 -12.97
N ALA A 68 -18.73 13.27 -13.89
CA ALA A 68 -18.46 14.69 -14.12
C ALA A 68 -19.69 15.50 -14.61
N GLY A 69 -20.75 14.79 -15.01
CA GLY A 69 -22.05 15.32 -15.43
C GLY A 69 -22.25 15.33 -16.94
N ALA A 70 -23.48 15.55 -17.38
CA ALA A 70 -23.89 15.48 -18.79
C ALA A 70 -23.17 16.51 -19.69
N LYS A 71 -22.78 17.67 -19.12
CA LYS A 71 -21.99 18.69 -19.85
C LYS A 71 -20.62 18.16 -20.30
N TRP A 72 -20.11 17.14 -19.62
CA TRP A 72 -18.84 16.48 -19.92
C TRP A 72 -19.04 14.99 -20.17
N PHE A 73 -20.02 14.67 -21.03
CA PHE A 73 -20.31 13.33 -21.55
C PHE A 73 -20.31 12.23 -20.50
N ASP A 74 -20.76 12.55 -19.29
CA ASP A 74 -20.82 11.62 -18.19
C ASP A 74 -19.50 10.87 -17.93
N MET A 75 -18.37 11.60 -17.94
CA MET A 75 -17.06 11.03 -17.64
C MET A 75 -17.02 10.44 -16.21
N PRO A 76 -16.75 9.13 -16.05
CA PRO A 76 -16.75 8.48 -14.74
C PRO A 76 -15.55 8.89 -13.88
N ALA A 77 -15.75 8.90 -12.56
CA ALA A 77 -14.64 9.02 -11.62
C ALA A 77 -13.77 7.75 -11.65
N VAL A 78 -12.45 7.93 -11.76
CA VAL A 78 -11.50 6.82 -11.76
C VAL A 78 -11.00 6.54 -10.35
N SER A 79 -10.95 5.26 -9.98
CA SER A 79 -10.28 4.82 -8.76
C SER A 79 -8.77 5.00 -8.90
N LEU A 80 -8.14 5.76 -8.00
CA LEU A 80 -6.68 5.96 -8.01
C LEU A 80 -5.96 4.64 -7.68
N THR A 81 -5.46 3.96 -8.70
CA THR A 81 -4.44 2.92 -8.52
C THR A 81 -3.06 3.57 -8.37
N PRO A 82 -2.08 2.90 -7.76
CA PRO A 82 -0.73 3.46 -7.63
C PRO A 82 -0.06 3.71 -8.99
N GLU A 83 -0.44 2.98 -10.03
CA GLU A 83 0.04 3.16 -11.40
C GLU A 83 -0.47 4.48 -11.98
N MET A 84 -1.78 4.71 -11.93
CA MET A 84 -2.38 5.97 -12.40
C MET A 84 -1.80 7.18 -11.67
N LYS A 85 -1.53 7.04 -10.37
CA LYS A 85 -0.91 8.10 -9.57
C LYS A 85 0.51 8.44 -10.07
N ARG A 86 1.32 7.43 -10.39
CA ARG A 86 2.67 7.62 -10.93
C ARG A 86 2.62 8.35 -12.29
N GLU A 87 1.69 7.97 -13.15
CA GLU A 87 1.53 8.60 -14.47
C GLU A 87 1.13 10.07 -14.36
N ILE A 88 0.16 10.39 -13.49
CA ILE A 88 -0.26 11.79 -13.26
C ILE A 88 0.86 12.61 -12.64
N GLN A 89 1.64 12.01 -11.73
CA GLN A 89 2.80 12.67 -11.14
C GLN A 89 3.86 12.98 -12.20
N LEU A 90 4.11 12.06 -13.13
CA LEU A 90 5.02 12.28 -14.26
C LEU A 90 4.53 13.42 -15.16
N LEU A 91 3.23 13.45 -15.49
CA LEU A 91 2.64 14.55 -16.27
C LEU A 91 2.81 15.90 -15.58
N LYS A 92 2.66 15.94 -14.25
CA LYS A 92 2.94 17.16 -13.47
C LYS A 92 4.41 17.58 -13.55
N MET A 93 5.32 16.62 -13.55
CA MET A 93 6.76 16.87 -13.64
C MET A 93 7.27 17.01 -15.07
N ARG A 94 6.40 17.16 -16.08
CA ARG A 94 6.79 17.24 -17.51
C ARG A 94 7.85 18.29 -17.82
N ASN A 95 7.90 19.38 -17.05
CA ASN A 95 8.88 20.47 -17.21
C ASN A 95 10.32 20.02 -16.92
N VAL A 96 10.51 18.95 -16.15
CA VAL A 96 11.84 18.45 -15.75
C VAL A 96 12.30 17.30 -16.65
N LEU A 97 11.38 16.66 -17.39
CA LEU A 97 11.69 15.49 -18.20
C LEU A 97 12.61 15.83 -19.37
N ASP A 98 12.31 16.91 -20.10
CA ASP A 98 13.11 17.35 -21.26
C ASP A 98 13.66 18.77 -21.01
N PRO A 99 14.98 18.95 -20.93
CA PRO A 99 15.58 20.28 -20.72
C PRO A 99 15.33 21.27 -21.86
N LYS A 100 14.91 20.80 -23.04
CA LYS A 100 14.65 21.65 -24.20
C LYS A 100 13.18 22.08 -24.30
N ARG A 101 12.28 21.42 -23.58
CA ARG A 101 10.84 21.70 -23.66
C ARG A 101 10.37 22.36 -22.38
N HIS A 102 9.99 23.63 -22.51
CA HIS A 102 9.41 24.41 -21.42
C HIS A 102 7.89 24.48 -21.62
N TYR A 103 7.13 23.93 -20.68
CA TYR A 103 5.67 24.03 -20.68
C TYR A 103 5.19 25.09 -19.69
N LYS A 104 3.95 25.54 -19.88
CA LYS A 104 3.23 26.33 -18.87
C LYS A 104 3.19 25.57 -17.54
N ALA A 105 3.40 26.30 -16.45
CA ALA A 105 3.27 25.78 -15.09
C ALA A 105 1.88 25.16 -14.86
N ASN A 106 1.82 24.15 -14.00
CA ASN A 106 0.55 23.52 -13.65
C ASN A 106 -0.19 24.39 -12.63
N ASP A 107 -1.47 24.64 -12.87
CA ASP A 107 -2.30 25.49 -12.01
C ASP A 107 -2.72 24.77 -10.71
N SER A 108 -2.84 23.42 -10.73
CA SER A 108 -3.34 22.62 -9.61
C SER A 108 -2.31 21.62 -9.06
N LYS A 109 -2.15 21.59 -7.73
CA LYS A 109 -1.30 20.61 -7.03
C LYS A 109 -1.98 19.24 -6.86
N GLU A 110 -3.31 19.20 -6.84
CA GLU A 110 -4.10 18.00 -6.56
C GLU A 110 -4.28 17.11 -7.80
N ILE A 111 -4.57 15.83 -7.57
CA ILE A 111 -4.87 14.87 -8.65
C ILE A 111 -6.33 15.12 -9.08
N PRO A 112 -6.63 15.27 -10.38
CA PRO A 112 -8.00 15.46 -10.83
C PRO A 112 -8.88 14.27 -10.44
N LYS A 113 -10.13 14.53 -10.01
CA LYS A 113 -11.10 13.47 -9.64
C LYS A 113 -11.59 12.66 -10.84
N TYR A 114 -11.80 13.33 -11.96
CA TYR A 114 -12.30 12.72 -13.21
C TYR A 114 -11.18 12.81 -14.25
N PHE A 115 -10.74 11.67 -14.76
CA PHE A 115 -9.75 11.57 -15.84
C PHE A 115 -9.90 10.23 -16.56
N GLN A 116 -9.35 10.13 -17.76
CA GLN A 116 -9.27 8.87 -18.50
C GLN A 116 -7.88 8.76 -19.13
N ILE A 117 -7.41 7.53 -19.28
CA ILE A 117 -6.16 7.23 -19.98
C ILE A 117 -6.53 6.55 -21.28
N GLY A 118 -6.09 7.15 -22.38
CA GLY A 118 -6.33 6.67 -23.73
C GLY A 118 -5.03 6.54 -24.49
N THR A 119 -5.07 5.78 -25.58
CA THR A 119 -3.97 5.67 -26.53
C THR A 119 -4.27 6.51 -27.76
N VAL A 120 -3.23 7.10 -28.35
CA VAL A 120 -3.39 7.88 -29.58
C VAL A 120 -3.60 6.94 -30.76
N VAL A 121 -4.68 7.15 -31.51
CA VAL A 121 -4.91 6.47 -32.78
C VAL A 121 -4.30 7.33 -33.88
N GLU A 122 -3.24 6.82 -34.50
CA GLU A 122 -2.49 7.53 -35.55
C GLU A 122 -3.35 7.71 -36.80
N GLY A 123 -3.20 8.87 -37.47
CA GLY A 123 -3.90 9.16 -38.72
C GLY A 123 -3.35 8.35 -39.89
N ALA A 124 -4.20 8.04 -40.88
CA ALA A 124 -3.80 7.23 -42.04
C ALA A 124 -2.71 7.88 -42.92
N ALA A 125 -2.53 9.21 -42.83
CA ALA A 125 -1.59 9.96 -43.67
C ALA A 125 -0.14 9.96 -43.15
N ASP A 126 0.09 9.79 -41.84
CA ASP A 126 1.42 9.85 -41.22
C ASP A 126 1.97 8.44 -40.95
N PHE A 127 2.64 7.86 -41.94
CA PHE A 127 3.14 6.48 -41.82
C PHE A 127 4.53 6.38 -41.15
N TYR A 128 5.46 7.30 -41.47
CA TYR A 128 6.88 7.15 -41.13
C TYR A 128 7.34 8.02 -39.94
N SER A 129 6.80 9.24 -39.78
CA SER A 129 7.30 10.22 -38.80
C SER A 129 6.45 10.30 -37.54
N GLY A 130 5.12 10.25 -37.67
CA GLY A 130 4.18 10.40 -36.56
C GLY A 130 3.85 9.11 -35.80
N ARG A 131 4.35 7.96 -36.27
CA ARG A 131 3.95 6.63 -35.80
C ARG A 131 5.05 5.96 -34.99
N LEU A 132 4.68 5.42 -33.82
CA LEU A 132 5.57 4.58 -33.03
C LEU A 132 5.56 3.14 -33.55
N THR A 133 6.72 2.51 -33.60
CA THR A 133 6.84 1.09 -33.92
C THR A 133 6.24 0.22 -32.81
N LYS A 134 5.89 -1.04 -33.11
CA LYS A 134 5.34 -1.97 -32.11
C LYS A 134 6.25 -2.17 -30.89
N LYS A 135 7.56 -2.00 -31.05
CA LYS A 135 8.53 -2.17 -29.96
C LYS A 135 8.57 -0.97 -29.02
N GLU A 136 8.37 0.23 -29.57
CA GLU A 136 8.36 1.49 -28.81
C GLU A 136 7.05 1.67 -28.05
N ARG A 137 5.92 1.21 -28.60
CA ARG A 137 4.63 1.25 -27.91
C ARG A 137 4.67 0.41 -26.63
N LYS A 138 4.38 1.03 -25.49
CA LYS A 138 4.25 0.34 -24.19
C LYS A 138 2.84 0.43 -23.64
N MET A 139 2.63 -0.24 -22.51
CA MET A 139 1.32 -0.24 -21.83
C MET A 139 1.11 1.00 -20.97
N SER A 140 2.18 1.54 -20.39
CA SER A 140 2.15 2.74 -19.57
C SER A 140 3.05 3.82 -20.16
N PHE A 141 2.62 5.08 -20.02
CA PHE A 141 3.44 6.24 -20.33
C PHE A 141 4.78 6.26 -19.56
N ALA A 142 4.78 5.77 -18.32
CA ALA A 142 6.00 5.68 -17.52
C ALA A 142 7.01 4.70 -18.12
N ASP A 143 6.53 3.58 -18.68
CA ASP A 143 7.38 2.56 -19.30
C ASP A 143 8.01 3.08 -20.59
N GLU A 144 7.29 3.89 -21.37
CA GLU A 144 7.82 4.53 -22.58
C GLU A 144 9.02 5.42 -22.23
N LEU A 145 8.88 6.27 -21.21
CA LEU A 145 9.98 7.12 -20.72
C LEU A 145 11.16 6.31 -20.19
N LEU A 146 10.88 5.19 -19.51
CA LEU A 146 11.94 4.29 -19.08
C LEU A 146 12.64 3.60 -20.25
N THR A 147 12.02 3.45 -21.42
CA THR A 147 12.71 2.87 -22.57
C THR A 147 13.62 3.83 -23.31
N ASP A 148 13.38 5.13 -23.22
CA ASP A 148 14.21 6.15 -23.88
C ASP A 148 15.62 6.25 -23.27
N SER A 149 16.62 5.89 -24.07
CA SER A 149 18.03 5.93 -23.66
C SER A 149 18.55 7.34 -23.44
N SER A 150 18.05 8.33 -24.18
CA SER A 150 18.51 9.71 -24.09
C SER A 150 18.07 10.36 -22.77
N LEU A 151 16.80 10.15 -22.39
CA LEU A 151 16.25 10.57 -21.11
C LEU A 151 16.93 9.87 -19.95
N LYS A 152 17.18 8.56 -20.04
CA LYS A 152 17.95 7.80 -19.04
C LYS A 152 19.34 8.38 -18.82
N ALA A 153 20.07 8.69 -19.89
CA ALA A 153 21.42 9.25 -19.77
C ALA A 153 21.40 10.63 -19.10
N TYR A 154 20.48 11.49 -19.52
CA TYR A 154 20.31 12.84 -18.95
C TYR A 154 19.91 12.79 -17.48
N THR A 155 18.87 12.03 -17.14
CA THR A 155 18.35 11.92 -15.77
C THR A 155 19.39 11.33 -14.83
N LYS A 156 20.11 10.28 -15.24
CA LYS A 156 21.21 9.71 -14.45
C LYS A 156 22.31 10.74 -14.17
N ARG A 157 22.78 11.44 -15.21
CA ARG A 157 23.82 12.48 -15.07
C ARG A 157 23.37 13.60 -14.12
N LYS A 158 22.17 14.14 -14.32
CA LYS A 158 21.65 15.23 -13.48
C LYS A 158 21.39 14.78 -12.05
N TYR A 159 20.89 13.57 -11.86
CA TYR A 159 20.68 12.99 -10.53
C TYR A 159 22.01 12.88 -9.76
N SER A 160 23.07 12.37 -10.40
CA SER A 160 24.41 12.31 -9.79
C SER A 160 24.93 13.70 -9.42
N GLU A 161 24.82 14.69 -10.32
CA GLU A 161 25.25 16.06 -10.04
C GLU A 161 24.49 16.68 -8.86
N ILE A 162 23.17 16.46 -8.79
CA ILE A 162 22.32 16.92 -7.69
C ILE A 162 22.73 16.21 -6.39
N GLN A 163 22.98 14.92 -6.45
CA GLN A 163 23.35 14.12 -5.29
C GLN A 163 24.74 14.47 -4.75
N GLU A 164 25.70 14.78 -5.62
CA GLU A 164 27.00 15.31 -5.23
C GLU A 164 26.85 16.65 -4.51
N LYS A 165 26.11 17.59 -5.11
CA LYS A 165 25.80 18.90 -4.49
C LYS A 165 25.10 18.78 -3.14
N HIS A 166 24.20 17.82 -2.96
CA HIS A 166 23.53 17.58 -1.68
C HIS A 166 24.39 16.82 -0.66
N GLN A 167 25.40 16.07 -1.11
CA GLN A 167 26.35 15.39 -0.21
C GLN A 167 27.48 16.30 0.27
N ASP A 168 27.74 17.39 -0.44
CA ASP A 168 28.72 18.41 -0.05
C ASP A 168 28.43 18.95 1.36
N GLY A 169 29.46 18.96 2.22
CA GLY A 169 29.35 19.38 3.62
C GLY A 169 28.59 18.40 4.54
N GLY A 170 28.10 17.27 4.02
CA GLY A 170 27.35 16.27 4.79
C GLY A 170 28.21 15.42 5.74
N LYS A 171 27.59 14.42 6.37
CA LYS A 171 28.26 13.53 7.35
C LYS A 171 29.53 12.87 6.79
N LYS A 172 29.56 12.51 5.51
CA LYS A 172 30.74 11.92 4.86
C LYS A 172 31.94 12.87 4.86
N PHE A 173 31.71 14.14 4.54
CA PHE A 173 32.75 15.18 4.60
C PHE A 173 33.29 15.34 6.02
N TRP A 174 32.40 15.42 7.02
CA TRP A 174 32.80 15.50 8.42
C TRP A 174 33.60 14.28 8.88
N LYS A 175 33.15 13.07 8.57
CA LYS A 175 33.88 11.82 8.88
C LYS A 175 35.28 11.82 8.27
N LYS A 176 35.43 12.20 7.00
CA LYS A 176 36.72 12.31 6.32
C LYS A 176 37.63 13.34 6.98
N LYS A 177 37.08 14.47 7.48
CA LYS A 177 37.83 15.47 8.23
C LYS A 177 38.29 14.97 9.59
N VAL A 178 37.43 14.23 10.30
CA VAL A 178 37.75 13.61 11.59
C VAL A 178 38.82 12.54 11.42
N GLU A 179 38.69 11.68 10.41
CA GLU A 179 39.67 10.65 10.07
C GLU A 179 41.05 11.23 9.76
N LYS A 180 41.12 12.30 8.97
CA LYS A 180 42.36 13.05 8.72
C LYS A 180 42.99 13.65 9.98
N ARG A 181 42.19 13.93 11.02
CA ARG A 181 42.68 14.44 12.31
C ARG A 181 43.18 13.33 13.23
N LYS A 182 42.86 12.06 12.96
CA LYS A 182 43.35 10.95 13.79
C LYS A 182 44.87 10.83 13.61
N PRO A 183 45.64 10.66 14.69
CA PRO A 183 47.09 10.43 14.60
C PRO A 183 47.38 9.12 13.85
N SER A 184 48.47 9.07 13.10
CA SER A 184 48.87 7.92 12.26
C SER A 184 48.98 6.60 13.03
N SER A 185 49.26 6.65 14.34
CA SER A 185 49.33 5.49 15.23
C SER A 185 48.00 4.76 15.40
N GLN A 186 46.85 5.39 15.11
CA GLN A 186 45.51 4.79 15.21
C GLN A 186 44.86 4.49 13.85
N GLN A 187 45.52 4.82 12.73
CA GLN A 187 44.96 4.65 11.39
C GLN A 187 45.07 3.21 10.85
N GLY A 188 45.84 2.33 11.51
CA GLY A 188 46.07 0.94 11.09
C GLY A 188 45.32 -0.14 11.87
N LEU A 189 44.53 0.20 12.89
CA LEU A 189 43.87 -0.80 13.75
C LEU A 189 42.46 -1.25 13.29
N SER A 190 41.82 -0.54 12.35
CA SER A 190 40.47 -0.91 11.88
C SER A 190 40.43 -1.82 10.66
N ASP A 191 41.57 -1.99 9.97
CA ASP A 191 41.62 -2.62 8.64
C ASP A 191 42.50 -3.89 8.65
N VAL A 192 42.69 -4.54 9.80
CA VAL A 192 43.41 -5.82 9.91
C VAL A 192 42.43 -6.98 9.68
N PRO A 193 42.49 -7.73 8.56
CA PRO A 193 41.59 -8.88 8.31
C PRO A 193 42.00 -10.15 9.10
N TYR A 194 42.85 -10.03 10.12
CA TYR A 194 43.41 -11.16 10.84
C TYR A 194 43.37 -10.94 12.35
N LEU A 195 42.19 -11.11 12.95
CA LEU A 195 42.01 -11.41 14.38
C LEU A 195 40.71 -12.22 14.60
N SER A 196 40.44 -13.21 13.74
CA SER A 196 39.41 -14.23 14.01
C SER A 196 39.99 -15.60 14.39
N ASN A 197 41.33 -15.77 14.36
CA ASN A 197 42.01 -17.04 14.65
C ASN A 197 43.21 -16.87 15.60
N ILE A 198 43.04 -16.12 16.69
CA ILE A 198 43.94 -16.27 17.85
C ILE A 198 43.20 -17.19 18.83
N SER A 199 43.50 -18.47 18.65
CA SER A 199 43.39 -19.60 19.59
C SER A 199 42.46 -19.42 20.80
N GLN A 200 41.36 -20.18 20.83
CA GLN A 200 40.67 -20.52 22.08
C GLN A 200 41.60 -21.28 23.08
N GLU A 201 42.76 -21.76 22.63
CA GLU A 201 43.72 -22.54 23.43
C GLU A 201 44.42 -21.71 24.52
N THR A 202 44.53 -20.39 24.39
CA THR A 202 45.17 -19.55 25.44
C THR A 202 44.24 -19.19 26.60
N PHE A 203 42.93 -19.45 26.47
CA PHE A 203 41.95 -19.09 27.52
C PHE A 203 41.64 -20.25 28.47
N GLN A 204 41.85 -21.50 28.03
CA GLN A 204 41.70 -22.69 28.89
C GLN A 204 42.91 -22.92 29.79
N GLU A 205 44.13 -22.60 29.34
CA GLU A 205 45.35 -22.71 30.16
C GLU A 205 45.40 -21.69 31.31
N LEU A 206 44.78 -20.51 31.16
CA LEU A 206 44.68 -19.50 32.22
C LEU A 206 43.61 -19.81 33.28
N TYR A 207 42.62 -20.64 32.95
CA TYR A 207 41.58 -21.08 33.90
C TYR A 207 41.95 -22.34 34.69
N ALA A 208 43.01 -23.04 34.27
CA ALA A 208 43.51 -24.26 34.89
C ALA A 208 44.72 -24.01 35.83
N SER A 209 45.15 -22.77 36.01
CA SER A 209 46.23 -22.43 36.95
C SER A 209 45.70 -22.35 38.39
N ASP A 210 46.41 -23.02 39.31
CA ASP A 210 46.07 -23.15 40.74
C ASP A 210 45.97 -21.79 41.49
N GLU A 211 46.34 -20.69 40.86
CA GLU A 211 46.21 -19.34 41.42
C GLU A 211 44.75 -18.83 41.46
N TYR A 212 43.87 -19.32 40.56
CA TYR A 212 42.47 -18.86 40.50
C TYR A 212 41.52 -19.58 41.46
N GLN A 213 41.89 -20.74 42.02
CA GLN A 213 41.08 -21.43 43.02
C GLN A 213 41.15 -20.80 44.43
N LYS A 214 42.12 -19.90 44.68
CA LYS A 214 42.28 -19.24 45.98
C LYS A 214 41.33 -18.05 46.21
N PHE A 215 40.60 -17.61 45.18
CA PHE A 215 39.74 -16.41 45.24
C PHE A 215 38.26 -16.66 44.94
N VAL A 216 37.81 -17.92 44.87
CA VAL A 216 36.38 -18.23 44.68
C VAL A 216 35.71 -18.40 46.04
N ILE A 217 34.97 -17.36 46.46
CA ILE A 217 34.08 -17.37 47.63
C ILE A 217 32.89 -18.29 47.34
N PRO A 218 32.52 -19.22 48.24
CA PRO A 218 31.34 -20.06 48.09
C PRO A 218 30.03 -19.25 48.28
N ASP A 219 29.10 -19.48 47.33
CA ASP A 219 27.65 -19.20 47.31
C ASP A 219 26.98 -18.55 48.52
N GLU A 220 26.13 -17.53 48.28
CA GLU A 220 24.83 -17.41 48.98
C GLU A 220 23.73 -16.77 48.08
N GLN A 221 22.81 -17.64 47.65
CA GLN A 221 21.36 -17.47 47.54
C GLN A 221 20.75 -16.05 47.59
N LYS A 222 19.97 -15.68 46.54
CA LYS A 222 18.65 -15.06 46.71
C LYS A 222 17.75 -15.21 45.47
N PHE A 223 16.54 -15.66 45.79
CA PHE A 223 15.42 -16.07 44.97
C PHE A 223 14.53 -14.86 44.57
N VAL A 224 13.52 -15.10 43.73
CA VAL A 224 12.20 -14.40 43.58
C VAL A 224 11.90 -13.76 42.21
N ASP A 225 11.13 -14.54 41.44
CA ASP A 225 9.90 -14.27 40.65
C ASP A 225 9.84 -13.31 39.44
N LYS A 226 9.58 -13.92 38.27
CA LYS A 226 9.34 -13.31 36.95
C LYS A 226 7.88 -12.90 36.68
N SER A 227 7.04 -12.71 37.70
CA SER A 227 5.58 -12.49 37.54
C SER A 227 5.11 -11.03 37.67
N LYS A 228 6.01 -10.03 37.62
CA LYS A 228 5.67 -8.59 37.73
C LYS A 228 6.03 -7.72 36.51
N ALA A 229 6.00 -8.28 35.30
CA ALA A 229 6.11 -7.49 34.08
C ALA A 229 4.73 -7.28 33.44
N GLN A 230 3.86 -6.54 34.13
CA GLN A 230 2.71 -5.88 33.52
C GLN A 230 2.43 -4.61 34.33
N ILE A 231 2.36 -3.46 33.64
CA ILE A 231 1.47 -2.31 33.87
C ILE A 231 2.17 -0.93 33.69
N PHE A 232 1.48 -0.08 32.93
CA PHE A 232 1.50 1.40 32.81
C PHE A 232 2.58 2.11 31.97
N PHE A 233 2.20 2.52 30.75
CA PHE A 233 2.41 3.89 30.27
C PHE A 233 1.15 4.38 29.54
N GLN A 234 0.46 5.35 30.14
CA GLN A 234 -0.63 6.13 29.55
C GLN A 234 -0.19 7.59 29.54
N HIS A 235 -0.44 8.26 28.40
CA HIS A 235 -0.46 9.70 28.12
C HIS A 235 0.81 10.55 28.40
N GLU A 236 1.32 11.22 27.36
CA GLU A 236 0.97 12.64 27.12
C GLU A 236 1.47 13.13 25.75
N GLU A 237 0.61 13.87 25.06
CA GLU A 237 0.88 14.59 23.82
C GLU A 237 1.67 15.87 24.13
N VAL A 238 2.75 16.13 23.41
CA VAL A 238 3.40 17.45 23.41
C VAL A 238 3.29 18.04 22.01
N HIS A 239 2.38 19.00 21.90
CA HIS A 239 2.19 19.89 20.77
C HIS A 239 3.41 20.84 20.69
N TRP A 240 4.04 20.94 19.51
CA TRP A 240 5.04 21.96 19.25
C TRP A 240 4.45 23.02 18.30
N ASP A 241 4.03 24.15 18.87
CA ASP A 241 3.82 25.38 18.13
C ASP A 241 5.16 26.09 17.93
N ASN A 242 5.51 26.34 16.67
CA ASN A 242 6.75 27.00 16.29
C ASN A 242 6.42 28.34 15.63
N THR A 243 6.31 29.39 16.44
CA THR A 243 6.29 30.78 15.97
C THR A 243 7.59 31.44 16.38
N ASN A 244 8.52 31.58 15.44
CA ASN A 244 9.69 32.43 15.63
C ASN A 244 9.45 33.77 14.93
N THR A 245 9.39 34.80 15.76
CA THR A 245 9.18 36.20 15.45
C THR A 245 10.44 36.85 14.86
N ASN A 246 10.20 37.83 14.00
CA ASN A 246 11.16 38.72 13.36
C ASN A 246 12.19 39.33 14.32
N CYS A 247 13.46 39.32 13.90
CA CYS A 247 14.50 40.21 14.42
C CYS A 247 14.93 41.17 13.30
N THR A 248 14.48 42.41 13.41
CA THR A 248 15.01 43.58 12.72
C THR A 248 15.92 44.34 13.68
N SER A 249 17.17 44.58 13.30
CA SER A 249 17.95 45.73 13.82
C SER A 249 19.15 46.02 12.93
N SER A 250 19.26 47.31 12.61
CA SER A 250 20.43 48.06 12.11
C SER A 250 20.69 48.05 10.61
#